data_AF-C0JZW0-F1
#
_entry.id   AF-C0JZW0-F1
#
_cell.length_a   1.000
_cell.length_b   1.000
_cell.length_c   1.000
_cell.angle_alpha   90.00
_cell.angle_beta   90.00
_cell.angle_gamma   90.00
#
_symmetry.space_group_name_H-M   'P 1'
#
loop_
_entity.id
_entity.type
_entity.pdbx_description
1 polymer ?
#
loop_
_entity_poly.entity_id
_entity_poly.type
_entity_poly.pdbx_seq_one_letter_code
_entity_poly.pdbx_strand_id
1 'polypeptide(L)' 'MEEKFDYAKAVEELEKIAAKVEDPATKLDDIDALVARSNRLLKACRAYLRTVQERIDKLDED' A
#
# COMPACT_ATOMS: atom_id res chain seq x y z
N MET A 1 -1.13 4.36 -21.77
CA MET A 1 -1.03 5.30 -20.63
C MET A 1 -0.80 4.42 -19.42
N GLU A 2 0.39 4.45 -18.82
CA GLU A 2 0.65 3.67 -17.59
C GLU A 2 -0.37 4.09 -16.52
N GLU A 3 -1.08 3.13 -15.93
CA GLU A 3 -1.94 3.42 -14.79
C GLU A 3 -1.07 3.97 -13.66
N LYS A 4 -1.24 5.26 -13.35
CA LYS A 4 -0.61 5.88 -12.18
C LYS A 4 -1.10 5.12 -10.95
N PHE A 5 -0.15 4.74 -10.10
CA PHE A 5 -0.44 4.14 -8.81
C PHE A 5 -1.43 5.00 -8.01
N ASP A 6 -2.51 4.38 -7.55
CA ASP A 6 -3.55 5.02 -6.74
C ASP A 6 -3.28 4.75 -5.25
N TYR A 7 -2.67 5.72 -4.58
CA TYR A 7 -2.31 5.61 -3.16
C TYR A 7 -3.55 5.43 -2.27
N ALA A 8 -4.67 6.07 -2.58
CA ALA A 8 -5.88 6.00 -1.77
C ALA A 8 -6.49 4.60 -1.81
N LYS A 9 -6.60 4.01 -3.01
CA LYS A 9 -7.07 2.62 -3.14
C LYS A 9 -6.14 1.61 -2.47
N ALA A 10 -4.83 1.83 -2.52
CA ALA A 10 -3.88 0.96 -1.85
C ALA A 10 -4.03 0.99 -0.32
N VAL A 11 -4.30 2.17 0.26
CA VAL A 11 -4.59 2.31 1.70
C VAL A 11 -5.93 1.66 2.06
N GLU A 12 -6.97 1.89 1.26
CA GLU A 12 -8.29 1.26 1.47
C GLU A 12 -8.18 -0.28 1.44
N GLU A 13 -7.35 -0.83 0.55
CA GLU A 13 -7.10 -2.26 0.50
C GLU A 13 -6.34 -2.76 1.75
N LEU A 14 -5.36 -2.01 2.24
CA LEU A 14 -4.66 -2.33 3.49
C LEU A 14 -5.61 -2.37 4.70
N GLU A 15 -6.55 -1.42 4.79
CA GLU A 15 -7.58 -1.39 5.85
C GLU A 15 -8.49 -2.62 5.77
N LYS A 16 -8.92 -3.01 4.56
CA LYS A 16 -9.70 -4.24 4.35
C LYS A 16 -8.92 -5.50 4.74
N ILE A 17 -7.61 -5.53 4.47
CA ILE A 17 -6.76 -6.65 4.89
C ILE A 17 -6.67 -6.70 6.42
N ALA A 18 -6.44 -5.56 7.09
CA ALA A 18 -6.40 -5.50 8.55
C ALA A 18 -7.69 -6.03 9.17
N ALA A 19 -8.84 -5.57 8.68
CA ALA A 19 -10.15 -6.03 9.15
C ALA A 19 -10.34 -7.55 8.97
N LYS A 20 -9.84 -8.14 7.87
CA LYS A 20 -9.88 -9.60 7.67
C LYS A 20 -8.96 -10.35 8.62
N VAL A 21 -7.73 -9.87 8.83
CA VAL A 21 -6.77 -10.53 9.74
C VAL A 21 -7.28 -10.50 11.18
N GLU A 22 -7.99 -9.45 11.57
CA GLU A 22 -8.58 -9.31 12.90
C GLU A 22 -9.87 -10.12 13.09
N ASP A 23 -10.49 -10.62 12.00
CA ASP A 23 -11.68 -11.47 12.06
C ASP A 23 -11.31 -12.91 12.49
N PRO A 24 -11.82 -13.41 13.63
CA PRO A 24 -11.55 -14.78 14.09
C PRO A 24 -12.08 -15.87 13.16
N ALA A 25 -12.97 -15.54 12.22
CA ALA A 25 -13.46 -16.46 11.19
C ALA A 25 -12.49 -16.62 10.01
N THR A 26 -11.46 -15.79 9.91
CA THR A 26 -10.43 -15.88 8.87
C THR A 26 -9.57 -17.11 9.10
N LYS A 27 -9.39 -17.92 8.04
CA LYS A 27 -8.56 -19.13 8.11
C LYS A 27 -7.09 -18.75 8.20
N LEU A 28 -6.32 -19.53 8.96
CA LEU A 28 -4.88 -19.35 9.09
C LEU A 28 -4.16 -19.29 7.74
N ASP A 29 -4.52 -20.16 6.80
CA ASP A 29 -3.93 -20.18 5.44
C ASP A 29 -4.21 -18.89 4.64
N ASP A 30 -5.33 -18.20 4.93
CA ASP A 30 -5.67 -16.93 4.28
C ASP A 30 -4.85 -15.77 4.86
N ILE A 31 -4.38 -15.87 6.10
CA ILE A 31 -3.56 -14.83 6.76
C ILE A 31 -2.23 -14.65 6.04
N ASP A 32 -1.56 -15.73 5.63
CA ASP A 32 -0.29 -15.65 4.89
C ASP A 32 -0.45 -14.90 3.56
N ALA A 33 -1.53 -15.19 2.83
CA ALA A 33 -1.85 -14.52 1.58
C ALA A 33 -2.16 -13.01 1.79
N LEU A 34 -2.90 -12.70 2.84
CA LEU A 34 -3.22 -11.33 3.25
C LEU A 34 -1.96 -10.54 3.62
N VAL A 35 -1.07 -11.12 4.44
CA VAL A 35 0.21 -10.51 4.83
C VAL A 35 1.11 -10.29 3.60
N ALA A 36 1.19 -11.27 2.69
CA ALA A 36 1.95 -11.14 1.45
C ALA A 36 1.41 -10.02 0.55
N ARG A 37 0.08 -9.85 0.48
CA ARG A 37 -0.55 -8.74 -0.25
C ARG A 37 -0.25 -7.39 0.41
N SER A 38 -0.37 -7.28 1.74
CA SER A 38 -0.03 -6.07 2.48
C SER A 38 1.41 -5.62 2.24
N ASN A 39 2.37 -6.56 2.25
CA ASN A 39 3.77 -6.23 1.96
C ASN A 39 3.97 -5.62 0.56
N ARG A 40 3.24 -6.13 -0.45
CA ARG A 40 3.28 -5.56 -1.82
C ARG A 40 2.70 -4.16 -1.87
N LEU A 41 1.55 -3.94 -1.23
CA LEU A 41 0.91 -2.62 -1.15
C LEU A 41 1.81 -1.61 -0.45
N LEU A 42 2.38 -1.97 0.71
CA LEU A 42 3.30 -1.11 1.46
C LEU A 42 4.54 -0.73 0.64
N LYS A 43 5.10 -1.67 -0.13
CA LYS A 43 6.23 -1.39 -1.02
C LYS A 43 5.86 -0.35 -2.08
N ALA A 44 4.67 -0.48 -2.68
CA ALA A 44 4.17 0.46 -3.68
C ALA A 44 3.88 1.85 -3.08
N CYS A 45 3.24 1.90 -1.90
CA CYS A 45 2.98 3.14 -1.16
C CYS A 45 4.29 3.88 -0.85
N ARG A 46 5.31 3.17 -0.32
CA ARG A 46 6.63 3.76 -0.01
C ARG A 46 7.32 4.29 -1.27
N ALA A 47 7.26 3.55 -2.38
CA ALA A 47 7.81 4.01 -3.65
C ALA A 47 7.10 5.29 -4.12
N TYR A 48 5.77 5.32 -4.08
CA TYR A 48 4.98 6.49 -4.43
C TYR A 48 5.36 7.72 -3.59
N LEU A 49 5.42 7.57 -2.26
CA LEU A 49 5.79 8.67 -1.36
C LEU A 49 7.21 9.18 -1.64
N ARG A 50 8.16 8.29 -1.95
CA ARG A 50 9.50 8.70 -2.37
C ARG A 50 9.47 9.55 -3.63
N THR A 51 8.69 9.18 -4.64
CA THR A 51 8.55 10.01 -5.85
C THR A 51 7.86 11.36 -5.57
N VAL A 52 7.02 11.45 -4.55
CA VAL A 52 6.42 12.72 -4.13
C VAL A 52 7.49 13.59 -3.46
N GLN A 53 8.29 13.03 -2.55
CA GLN A 53 9.40 13.74 -1.91
C GLN A 53 10.39 14.28 -2.94
N GLU A 54 10.84 13.44 -3.87
CA GLU A 54 11.78 13.84 -4.94
C GLU A 54 11.23 14.96 -5.84
N ARG A 55 9.89 15.08 -5.95
CA ARG A 55 9.26 16.18 -6.68
C ARG A 55 9.21 17.47 -5.86
N ILE A 56 9.01 17.37 -4.54
CA ILE A 56 9.04 18.51 -3.63
C ILE A 56 10.46 19.07 -3.54
N ASP A 57 11.46 18.20 -3.34
CA ASP A 57 12.87 18.60 -3.22
C ASP A 57 13.33 19.40 -4.46
N LYS A 58 12.89 18.99 -5.66
CA LYS A 58 13.18 19.72 -6.91
C LYS A 58 12.53 21.10 -7.01
N LEU A 59 11.40 21.32 -6.34
CA LEU A 59 10.74 22.63 -6.32
C LEU A 59 11.44 23.60 -5.36
N ASP A 60 12.10 23.09 -4.32
CA ASP A 60 12.84 23.90 -3.34
C ASP A 60 14.25 24.28 -3.83
N GLU A 61 14.76 23.64 -4.89
CA GLU A 61 16.06 23.94 -5.52
C GLU A 61 15.99 25.01 -6.64
N ASP A 62 14.79 25.45 -7.04
CA ASP A 62 14.52 26.51 -8.03
C ASP A 62 14.22 27.88 -7.37
#